data_AF-A0A4P6KI31-F1
#
_entry.id   AF-A0A4P6KI31-F1
#
_cell.length_a   1.000
_cell.length_b   1.000
_cell.length_c   1.000
_cell.angle_alpha   90.00
_cell.angle_beta   90.00
_cell.angle_gamma   90.00
#
_symmetry.space_group_name_H-M   'P 1'
#
loop_
_entity.id
_entity.type
_entity.pdbx_description
1 polymer ?
#
loop_
_entity_poly.entity_id
_entity_poly.type
_entity_poly.pdbx_seq_one_letter_code
_entity_poly.pdbx_strand_id
1 'polypeptide(L)'
;MQVRYQLRHRPVEVGQMLTRQLFYFTPRAGDECKSAHLGRAGALRPTAGTADCGGVEWSRAQSRGGGMRVPAVLPDLGIVAVGGAAGSLARALIALAVGDTGDVPLATFGTNVLGAFLLGALVESLTRLGSDDGRWRTVRLLLGTGVLGGFTTYSLLAVDAAQLLLEGRVWIALGYGAATLVLGGAASWLGVLSGRALVPGADRGGAR
;
A
#
# COMPACT_ATOMS: atom_id res chain seq x y z
N MET A 1 41.03 13.39 -2.02
CA MET A 1 40.20 12.29 -1.51
C MET A 1 38.75 12.75 -1.54
N GLN A 2 38.02 12.48 -2.64
CA GLN A 2 36.63 12.91 -2.81
C GLN A 2 35.71 11.68 -2.75
N VAL A 3 34.80 11.68 -1.77
CA VAL A 3 33.78 10.63 -1.59
C VAL A 3 32.58 10.99 -2.46
N ARG A 4 32.37 10.21 -3.52
CA ARG A 4 31.27 10.35 -4.49
C ARG A 4 30.07 9.55 -3.97
N TYR A 5 29.03 10.23 -3.48
CA TYR A 5 27.75 9.59 -3.14
C TYR A 5 27.00 9.22 -4.44
N GLN A 6 27.01 7.94 -4.79
CA GLN A 6 26.19 7.37 -5.87
C GLN A 6 24.78 7.10 -5.33
N LEU A 7 23.85 8.04 -5.53
CA LEU A 7 22.41 7.83 -5.32
C LEU A 7 21.89 6.90 -6.43
N ARG A 8 21.83 5.60 -6.13
CA ARG A 8 21.21 4.60 -7.01
C ARG A 8 19.69 4.68 -6.87
N HIS A 9 19.06 5.54 -7.68
CA HIS A 9 17.60 5.52 -7.90
C HIS A 9 17.21 4.15 -8.48
N ARG A 10 16.49 3.33 -7.71
CA ARG A 10 15.75 2.17 -8.21
C ARG A 10 14.32 2.65 -8.43
N PRO A 11 13.82 2.77 -9.67
CA PRO A 11 12.40 2.99 -9.89
C PRO A 11 11.63 1.76 -9.40
N VAL A 12 10.65 1.96 -8.54
CA VAL A 12 9.73 0.90 -8.11
C VAL A 12 8.70 0.74 -9.23
N GLU A 13 8.96 -0.16 -10.18
CA GLU A 13 7.99 -0.55 -11.20
C GLU A 13 6.89 -1.42 -10.58
N VAL A 14 5.83 -0.77 -10.10
CA VAL A 14 4.62 -1.40 -9.55
C VAL A 14 3.80 -2.15 -10.64
N GLY A 15 4.17 -2.04 -11.93
CA GLY A 15 3.46 -2.66 -13.06
C GLY A 15 3.88 -4.09 -13.42
N GLN A 16 4.90 -4.67 -12.80
CA GLN A 16 5.49 -5.97 -13.22
C GLN A 16 5.09 -7.18 -12.35
N MET A 17 4.30 -6.98 -11.28
CA MET A 17 3.91 -8.09 -10.38
C MET A 17 2.74 -8.94 -10.89
N LEU A 18 1.98 -8.49 -11.90
CA LEU A 18 0.77 -9.18 -12.37
C LEU A 18 0.97 -10.06 -13.62
N THR A 19 2.17 -10.13 -14.21
CA THR A 19 2.42 -10.91 -15.44
C THR A 19 3.41 -12.08 -15.23
N ARG A 20 3.92 -12.28 -14.00
CA ARG A 20 4.93 -13.30 -13.69
C ARG A 20 4.37 -14.64 -13.17
N GLN A 21 3.11 -14.93 -13.45
CA GLN A 21 2.47 -16.23 -13.17
C GLN A 21 2.21 -17.09 -14.43
N LEU A 22 2.71 -16.70 -15.60
CA LEU A 22 2.75 -17.61 -16.74
C LEU A 22 4.15 -18.21 -16.90
N PHE A 23 4.22 -19.51 -16.62
CA PHE A 23 5.12 -20.50 -17.22
C PHE A 23 6.49 -20.01 -17.69
N TYR A 24 7.50 -20.17 -16.84
CA TYR A 24 8.84 -20.51 -17.34
C TYR A 24 9.43 -21.62 -16.48
N PHE A 25 9.34 -22.84 -17.02
CA PHE A 25 10.34 -23.87 -16.76
C PHE A 25 11.65 -23.35 -17.36
N THR A 26 12.57 -22.87 -16.53
CA THR A 26 13.96 -22.73 -16.96
C THR A 26 14.65 -24.08 -16.71
N PRO A 27 15.03 -24.86 -17.74
CA PRO A 27 15.94 -25.97 -17.50
C PRO A 27 17.25 -25.38 -16.98
N ARG A 28 17.70 -25.83 -15.81
CA ARG A 28 19.07 -25.62 -15.38
C ARG A 28 19.91 -26.50 -16.29
N ALA A 29 20.48 -25.90 -17.33
CA ALA A 29 21.52 -26.56 -18.10
C ALA A 29 22.67 -26.85 -17.13
N GLY A 30 22.74 -28.08 -16.63
CA GLY A 30 23.98 -28.65 -16.15
C GLY A 30 24.91 -28.78 -17.35
N ASP A 31 26.17 -28.41 -17.15
CA ASP A 31 27.20 -28.29 -18.17
C ASP A 31 27.58 -29.65 -18.77
N GLU A 32 26.69 -30.34 -19.47
CA GLU A 32 26.98 -31.62 -20.14
C GLU A 32 25.88 -32.00 -21.14
N CYS A 33 25.74 -31.22 -22.20
CA CYS A 33 25.05 -31.67 -23.42
C CYS A 33 25.73 -31.10 -24.65
N LYS A 34 27.03 -31.42 -24.81
CA LYS A 34 27.78 -31.16 -26.03
C LYS A 34 27.56 -32.32 -27.00
N SER A 35 26.73 -32.05 -28.01
CA SER A 35 26.66 -32.68 -29.34
C SER A 35 25.24 -33.08 -29.73
N ALA A 36 24.39 -32.07 -29.98
CA ALA A 36 23.27 -32.23 -30.91
C ALA A 36 23.69 -31.65 -32.25
N HIS A 37 24.04 -32.51 -33.20
CA HIS A 37 24.24 -32.10 -34.59
C HIS A 37 22.92 -31.60 -35.18
N LEU A 38 22.91 -30.36 -35.69
CA LEU A 38 21.81 -29.77 -36.44
C LEU A 38 21.65 -30.50 -37.78
N GLY A 39 20.72 -31.46 -37.83
CA GLY A 39 20.25 -32.06 -39.07
C GLY A 39 19.40 -31.06 -39.86
N ARG A 40 19.70 -30.90 -41.16
CA ARG A 40 18.88 -30.14 -42.13
C ARG A 40 17.56 -30.88 -42.42
N ALA A 41 16.60 -30.81 -41.50
CA ALA A 41 15.16 -30.97 -41.72
C ALA A 41 14.48 -30.84 -40.35
N GLY A 42 13.61 -29.84 -40.19
CA GLY A 42 12.97 -29.50 -38.92
C GLY A 42 11.93 -30.54 -38.44
N ALA A 43 12.37 -31.71 -37.99
CA ALA A 43 11.57 -32.65 -37.22
C ALA A 43 12.48 -33.56 -36.38
N LEU A 44 12.40 -33.41 -35.05
CA LEU A 44 13.07 -34.33 -34.11
C LEU A 44 12.33 -35.68 -34.12
N ARG A 45 12.95 -36.71 -34.71
CA ARG A 45 12.58 -38.11 -34.47
C ARG A 45 13.48 -38.67 -33.36
N PRO A 46 12.92 -39.26 -32.28
CA PRO A 46 13.73 -39.93 -31.27
C PRO A 46 14.29 -41.23 -31.86
N THR A 47 15.61 -41.31 -32.02
CA THR A 47 16.30 -42.55 -32.32
C THR A 47 16.32 -43.42 -31.07
N ALA A 48 15.81 -44.65 -31.19
CA ALA A 48 15.91 -45.67 -30.17
C ALA A 48 17.39 -46.00 -29.91
N GLY A 49 17.92 -45.45 -28.82
CA GLY A 49 19.26 -45.71 -28.32
C GLY A 49 19.29 -45.20 -26.89
N THR A 50 19.33 -46.13 -25.94
CA THR A 50 19.33 -45.88 -24.50
C THR A 50 20.57 -45.08 -24.11
N ALA A 51 20.43 -43.75 -24.05
CA ALA A 51 21.29 -42.92 -23.23
C ALA A 51 20.74 -42.99 -21.80
N ASP A 52 21.47 -43.69 -20.94
CA ASP A 52 21.32 -43.69 -19.49
C ASP A 52 21.66 -42.29 -18.96
N CYS A 53 20.67 -41.40 -19.01
CA CYS A 53 20.69 -40.14 -18.29
C CYS A 53 20.09 -40.42 -16.92
N GLY A 54 20.96 -40.47 -15.90
CA GLY A 54 20.65 -40.90 -14.54
C GLY A 54 19.25 -40.56 -14.03
N GLY A 55 18.58 -41.60 -13.53
CA GLY A 55 17.37 -41.63 -12.71
C GLY A 55 16.65 -40.30 -12.48
N VAL A 56 15.79 -39.91 -13.41
CA VAL A 56 14.73 -38.93 -13.16
C VAL A 56 13.52 -39.70 -12.66
N GLU A 57 13.31 -39.68 -11.34
CA GLU A 57 12.11 -40.21 -10.70
C GLU A 57 10.91 -39.33 -11.09
N TRP A 58 10.06 -39.84 -11.98
CA TRP A 58 8.78 -39.20 -12.31
C TRP A 58 7.81 -39.40 -11.15
N SER A 59 7.97 -38.62 -10.08
CA SER A 59 6.96 -38.49 -9.05
C SER A 59 5.66 -37.99 -9.71
N ARG A 60 4.67 -38.89 -9.82
CA ARG A 60 3.31 -38.60 -10.28
C ARG A 60 2.86 -37.33 -9.57
N ALA A 61 2.75 -36.23 -10.33
CA ALA A 61 2.22 -34.97 -9.83
C ALA A 61 0.83 -35.25 -9.26
N GLN A 62 0.78 -35.38 -7.94
CA GLN A 62 -0.44 -35.62 -7.20
C GLN A 62 -1.22 -34.32 -7.32
N SER A 63 -2.17 -34.31 -8.26
CA SER A 63 -3.13 -33.24 -8.46
C SER A 63 -4.02 -33.19 -7.22
N ARG A 64 -3.49 -32.62 -6.14
CA ARG A 64 -4.27 -32.18 -5.00
C ARG A 64 -5.14 -31.07 -5.55
N GLY A 65 -6.43 -31.36 -5.72
CA GLY A 65 -7.45 -30.38 -6.03
C GLY A 65 -7.28 -29.19 -5.09
N GLY A 66 -6.65 -28.14 -5.60
CA GLY A 66 -6.42 -26.90 -4.90
C GLY A 66 -7.74 -26.16 -4.84
N GLY A 67 -8.60 -26.57 -3.90
CA GLY A 67 -9.71 -25.74 -3.47
C GLY A 67 -9.14 -24.35 -3.21
N MET A 68 -9.80 -23.33 -3.75
CA MET A 68 -9.41 -21.93 -3.62
C MET A 68 -9.34 -21.60 -2.13
N ARG A 69 -8.15 -21.76 -1.54
CA ARG A 69 -7.87 -21.29 -0.19
C ARG A 69 -7.96 -19.80 -0.32
N VAL A 70 -9.07 -19.21 0.12
CA VAL A 70 -9.17 -17.77 0.08
C VAL A 70 -7.97 -17.26 0.87
N PRO A 71 -7.09 -16.46 0.24
CA PRO A 71 -5.84 -16.08 0.86
C PRO A 71 -6.13 -15.42 2.21
N ALA A 72 -5.17 -15.49 3.14
CA ALA A 72 -5.27 -14.97 4.51
C ALA A 72 -5.54 -13.44 4.64
N VAL A 73 -5.99 -12.80 3.57
CA VAL A 73 -6.31 -11.38 3.40
C VAL A 73 -7.78 -11.04 3.66
N LEU A 74 -8.70 -12.01 3.61
CA LEU A 74 -10.12 -11.79 3.91
C LEU A 74 -10.39 -11.13 5.29
N PRO A 75 -9.78 -11.58 6.40
CA PRO A 75 -10.04 -10.98 7.70
C PRO A 75 -9.53 -9.54 7.78
N ASP A 76 -8.37 -9.26 7.17
CA ASP A 76 -7.80 -7.92 7.07
C ASP A 76 -8.73 -6.95 6.31
N LEU A 77 -9.33 -7.42 5.21
CA LEU A 77 -10.32 -6.63 4.45
C LEU A 77 -11.58 -6.35 5.27
N GLY A 78 -12.06 -7.33 6.05
CA GLY A 78 -13.22 -7.14 6.94
C GLY A 78 -12.96 -6.06 7.99
N ILE A 79 -11.75 -6.04 8.57
CA ILE A 79 -11.33 -5.02 9.54
C ILE A 79 -11.31 -3.63 8.91
N VAL A 80 -10.72 -3.50 7.71
CA VAL A 80 -10.69 -2.23 6.97
C VAL A 80 -12.11 -1.78 6.61
N ALA A 81 -12.99 -2.69 6.19
CA ALA A 81 -14.36 -2.36 5.81
C ALA A 81 -15.16 -1.81 6.99
N VAL A 82 -15.08 -2.44 8.17
CA VAL A 82 -15.74 -1.97 9.39
C VAL A 82 -15.22 -0.60 9.80
N GLY A 83 -13.90 -0.40 9.80
CA GLY A 83 -13.30 0.90 10.09
C GLY A 83 -13.73 1.96 9.07
N GLY A 84 -13.68 1.65 7.78
CA GLY A 84 -14.04 2.56 6.70
C GLY A 84 -15.50 3.01 6.74
N ALA A 85 -16.41 2.10 7.09
CA ALA A 85 -17.81 2.42 7.32
C ALA A 85 -17.96 3.39 8.51
N ALA A 86 -17.33 3.10 9.64
CA ALA A 86 -17.36 3.98 10.81
C ALA A 86 -16.79 5.37 10.52
N GLY A 87 -15.65 5.45 9.81
CA GLY A 87 -15.03 6.71 9.41
C GLY A 87 -15.93 7.54 8.48
N SER A 88 -16.51 6.89 7.47
CA SER A 88 -17.40 7.55 6.51
C SER A 88 -18.68 8.06 7.15
N LEU A 89 -19.25 7.28 8.09
CA LEU A 89 -20.41 7.69 8.86
C LEU A 89 -20.10 8.87 9.78
N ALA A 90 -18.95 8.85 10.50
CA ALA A 90 -18.52 9.96 11.33
C ALA A 90 -18.34 11.25 10.51
N ARG A 91 -17.69 11.16 9.34
CA ARG A 91 -17.59 12.28 8.40
C ARG A 91 -18.96 12.81 7.95
N ALA A 92 -19.89 11.91 7.61
CA ALA A 92 -21.24 12.28 7.20
C ALA A 92 -22.01 12.98 8.33
N LEU A 93 -21.91 12.48 9.56
CA LEU A 93 -22.52 13.11 10.73
C LEU A 93 -21.95 14.50 11.01
N ILE A 94 -20.64 14.69 10.87
CA ILE A 94 -20.01 16.02 10.99
C ILE A 94 -20.53 16.96 9.91
N ALA A 95 -20.65 16.50 8.66
CA ALA A 95 -21.20 17.31 7.59
C ALA A 95 -22.65 17.75 7.89
N LEU A 96 -23.48 16.86 8.43
CA LEU A 96 -24.85 17.17 8.86
C LEU A 96 -24.89 18.15 10.04
N ALA A 97 -23.97 18.00 11.00
CA ALA A 97 -23.92 18.83 12.20
C ALA A 97 -23.39 20.25 11.94
N VAL A 98 -22.38 20.38 11.07
CA VAL A 98 -21.81 21.68 10.67
C VAL A 98 -22.77 22.41 9.72
N GLY A 99 -23.45 21.68 8.85
CA GLY A 99 -24.36 22.24 7.86
C GLY A 99 -23.63 23.04 6.77
N ASP A 100 -24.42 23.76 5.97
CA ASP A 100 -23.88 24.70 4.99
C ASP A 100 -23.47 26.00 5.70
N THR A 101 -22.17 26.21 5.83
CA THR A 101 -21.59 27.40 6.46
C THR A 101 -21.39 28.55 5.48
N GLY A 102 -21.97 28.46 4.28
CA GLY A 102 -21.99 29.50 3.26
C GLY A 102 -20.70 29.55 2.46
N ASP A 103 -19.66 30.17 3.02
CA ASP A 103 -18.52 30.56 2.19
C ASP A 103 -17.48 29.46 1.98
N VAL A 104 -17.23 28.63 2.98
CA VAL A 104 -16.19 27.60 2.93
C VAL A 104 -16.79 26.28 3.38
N PRO A 105 -16.49 25.16 2.70
CA PRO A 105 -16.89 23.82 3.14
C PRO A 105 -16.11 23.38 4.39
N LEU A 106 -16.53 23.90 5.56
CA LEU A 106 -15.83 23.71 6.83
C LEU A 106 -15.85 22.27 7.32
N ALA A 107 -16.90 21.51 6.99
CA ALA A 107 -16.98 20.09 7.33
C ALA A 107 -15.84 19.30 6.65
N THR A 108 -15.74 19.37 5.32
CA THR A 108 -14.70 18.69 4.55
C THR A 108 -13.30 19.16 4.94
N PHE A 109 -13.12 20.48 5.10
CA PHE A 109 -11.88 21.06 5.60
C PHE A 109 -11.47 20.45 6.95
N GLY A 110 -12.38 20.51 7.92
CA GLY A 110 -12.14 20.08 9.29
C GLY A 110 -11.86 18.59 9.38
N THR A 111 -12.63 17.74 8.68
CA THR A 111 -12.40 16.29 8.68
C THR A 111 -11.05 15.92 8.08
N ASN A 112 -10.63 16.61 7.01
CA ASN A 112 -9.32 16.37 6.39
C ASN A 112 -8.15 16.80 7.29
N VAL A 113 -8.20 18.01 7.86
CA VAL A 113 -7.13 18.52 8.73
C VAL A 113 -7.03 17.71 10.02
N LEU A 114 -8.17 17.45 10.68
CA LEU A 114 -8.20 16.63 11.89
C LEU A 114 -7.75 15.19 11.60
N GLY A 115 -8.23 14.61 10.51
CA GLY A 115 -7.84 13.25 10.12
C GLY A 115 -6.36 13.13 9.81
N ALA A 116 -5.75 14.14 9.17
CA ALA A 116 -4.31 14.19 8.94
C ALA A 116 -3.50 14.23 10.26
N PHE A 117 -3.92 15.04 11.23
CA PHE A 117 -3.33 15.05 12.57
C PHE A 117 -3.41 13.68 13.25
N LEU A 118 -4.61 13.10 13.31
CA LEU A 118 -4.84 11.83 13.98
C LEU A 118 -4.06 10.69 13.30
N LEU A 119 -3.97 10.70 11.97
CA LEU A 119 -3.22 9.69 11.23
C LEU A 119 -1.71 9.82 11.47
N GLY A 120 -1.18 11.04 11.49
CA GLY A 120 0.22 11.29 11.84
C GLY A 120 0.56 10.78 13.25
N ALA A 121 -0.30 11.08 14.23
CA ALA A 121 -0.13 10.62 15.61
C ALA A 121 -0.22 9.10 15.73
N LEU A 122 -1.18 8.48 15.05
CA LEU A 122 -1.37 7.04 15.05
C LEU A 122 -0.16 6.32 14.45
N VAL A 123 0.28 6.73 13.26
CA VAL A 123 1.37 6.07 12.53
C VAL A 123 2.68 6.18 13.30
N GLU A 124 3.01 7.35 13.85
CA GLU A 124 4.23 7.48 14.67
C GLU A 124 4.15 6.63 15.94
N SER A 125 3.01 6.65 16.65
CA SER A 125 2.82 5.86 17.88
C SER A 125 2.99 4.36 17.61
N LEU A 126 2.35 3.84 16.56
CA LEU A 126 2.44 2.44 16.18
C LEU A 126 3.86 2.05 15.76
N THR A 127 4.57 2.94 15.05
CA THR A 127 5.96 2.70 14.63
C THR A 127 6.90 2.55 15.84
N ARG A 128 6.60 3.26 16.95
CA ARG A 128 7.37 3.20 18.20
C ARG A 128 7.03 2.00 19.08
N LEU A 129 5.80 1.49 18.99
CA LEU A 129 5.30 0.38 19.81
C LEU A 129 5.83 -1.00 19.39
N GLY A 130 6.51 -1.12 18.25
CA GLY A 130 7.19 -2.36 17.82
C GLY A 130 6.63 -2.96 16.53
N SER A 131 7.02 -4.21 16.25
CA SER A 131 6.80 -4.91 14.97
C SER A 131 5.34 -4.91 14.51
N ASP A 132 5.11 -4.84 13.19
CA ASP A 132 3.80 -4.89 12.52
C ASP A 132 3.11 -6.29 12.60
N ASP A 133 3.33 -7.02 13.69
CA ASP A 133 2.82 -8.37 13.91
C ASP A 133 1.71 -8.37 14.98
N GLY A 134 0.69 -9.20 14.77
CA GLY A 134 -0.41 -9.37 15.73
C GLY A 134 -1.27 -8.11 15.91
N ARG A 135 -1.40 -7.63 17.16
CA ARG A 135 -2.40 -6.61 17.53
C ARG A 135 -2.20 -5.27 16.83
N TRP A 136 -0.94 -4.84 16.66
CA TRP A 136 -0.63 -3.50 16.15
C TRP A 136 -0.93 -3.38 14.65
N ARG A 137 -0.80 -4.48 13.91
CA ARG A 137 -1.30 -4.59 12.54
C ARG A 137 -2.81 -4.37 12.47
N THR A 138 -3.57 -5.05 13.33
CA THR A 138 -5.03 -4.91 13.38
C THR A 138 -5.43 -3.46 13.68
N VAL A 139 -4.76 -2.80 14.62
CA VAL A 139 -4.99 -1.38 14.93
C VAL A 139 -4.66 -0.49 13.73
N ARG A 140 -3.54 -0.73 13.03
CA ARG A 140 -3.16 0.02 11.83
C ARG A 140 -4.20 -0.10 10.72
N LEU A 141 -4.71 -1.31 10.48
CA LEU A 141 -5.73 -1.56 9.46
C LEU A 141 -7.08 -0.96 9.86
N LEU A 142 -7.52 -1.17 11.11
CA LEU A 142 -8.81 -0.69 11.59
C LEU A 142 -8.85 0.84 11.66
N LEU A 143 -7.90 1.44 12.37
CA LEU A 143 -7.92 2.89 12.63
C LEU A 143 -7.26 3.69 11.52
N GLY A 144 -6.13 3.24 10.99
CA GLY A 144 -5.39 3.97 9.96
C GLY A 144 -6.09 3.86 8.61
N THR A 145 -6.10 2.67 8.02
CA THR A 145 -6.69 2.46 6.69
C THR A 145 -8.22 2.52 6.72
N GLY A 146 -8.85 1.96 7.73
CA GLY A 146 -10.30 1.96 7.88
C GLY A 146 -10.84 3.32 8.32
N VAL A 147 -10.86 3.59 9.63
CA VAL A 147 -11.53 4.77 10.21
C VAL A 147 -10.99 6.07 9.63
N LEU A 148 -9.69 6.33 9.72
CA LEU A 148 -9.11 7.59 9.25
C LEU A 148 -9.13 7.71 7.72
N GLY A 149 -9.00 6.58 7.00
CA GLY A 149 -9.17 6.53 5.56
C GLY A 149 -10.59 6.86 5.08
N GLY A 150 -11.63 6.41 5.78
CA GLY A 150 -13.03 6.76 5.48
C GLY A 150 -13.46 8.14 6.01
N PHE A 151 -12.82 8.59 7.09
CA PHE A 151 -13.06 9.87 7.73
C PHE A 151 -12.52 11.05 6.92
N THR A 152 -11.39 10.87 6.24
CA THR A 152 -10.82 11.86 5.33
C THR A 152 -11.32 11.64 3.90
N THR A 153 -11.29 12.67 3.06
CA THR A 153 -11.75 12.57 1.67
C THR A 153 -11.13 13.64 0.77
N TYR A 154 -10.51 13.18 -0.32
CA TYR A 154 -10.08 14.05 -1.41
C TYR A 154 -11.22 14.33 -2.40
N SER A 155 -12.15 13.38 -2.59
CA SER A 155 -13.22 13.54 -3.58
C SER A 155 -14.17 14.68 -3.21
N LEU A 156 -14.53 14.83 -1.92
CA LEU A 156 -15.34 15.98 -1.51
C LEU A 156 -14.56 17.29 -1.60
N LEU A 157 -13.26 17.30 -1.23
CA LEU A 157 -12.41 18.48 -1.42
C LEU A 157 -12.43 18.97 -2.88
N ALA A 158 -12.33 18.06 -3.84
CA ALA A 158 -12.37 18.38 -5.26
C ALA A 158 -13.74 18.86 -5.73
N VAL A 159 -14.83 18.21 -5.29
CA VAL A 159 -16.20 18.62 -5.62
C VAL A 159 -16.50 20.01 -5.06
N ASP A 160 -16.18 20.24 -3.80
CA ASP A 160 -16.35 21.52 -3.12
C ASP A 160 -15.57 22.65 -3.82
N ALA A 161 -14.31 22.41 -4.18
CA ALA A 161 -13.50 23.37 -4.91
C ALA A 161 -14.07 23.66 -6.32
N ALA A 162 -14.58 22.63 -7.00
CA ALA A 162 -15.22 22.80 -8.30
C ALA A 162 -16.52 23.62 -8.20
N GLN A 163 -17.33 23.39 -7.16
CA GLN A 163 -18.54 24.18 -6.90
C GLN A 163 -18.20 25.66 -6.66
N LEU A 164 -17.21 25.95 -5.82
CA LEU A 164 -16.74 27.33 -5.59
C LEU A 164 -16.28 28.01 -6.89
N LEU A 165 -15.62 27.29 -7.79
CA LEU A 165 -15.21 27.81 -9.09
C LEU A 165 -16.42 28.09 -10.00
N LEU A 166 -17.41 27.20 -10.03
CA LEU A 166 -18.65 27.39 -10.78
C LEU A 166 -19.46 28.58 -10.30
N GLU A 167 -19.40 28.90 -9.00
CA GLU A 167 -20.00 30.08 -8.38
C GLU A 167 -19.20 31.37 -8.64
N GLY A 168 -18.06 31.31 -9.35
CA GLY A 168 -17.19 32.46 -9.62
C GLY A 168 -16.28 32.84 -8.44
N ARG A 169 -16.24 32.03 -7.38
CA ARG A 169 -15.53 32.30 -6.11
C ARG A 169 -14.10 31.77 -6.15
N VAL A 170 -13.36 32.17 -7.19
CA VAL A 170 -12.05 31.58 -7.56
C VAL A 170 -11.02 31.67 -6.43
N TRP A 171 -10.89 32.83 -5.79
CA TRP A 171 -9.92 33.01 -4.70
C TRP A 171 -10.23 32.16 -3.47
N ILE A 172 -11.51 31.90 -3.21
CA ILE A 172 -11.95 31.06 -2.11
C ILE A 172 -11.66 29.59 -2.43
N ALA A 173 -11.92 29.14 -3.66
CA ALA A 173 -11.56 27.79 -4.10
C ALA A 173 -10.06 27.52 -3.97
N LEU A 174 -9.22 28.46 -4.44
CA LEU A 174 -7.76 28.36 -4.34
C LEU A 174 -7.29 28.38 -2.88
N GLY A 175 -7.83 29.30 -2.08
CA GLY A 175 -7.53 29.41 -0.65
C GLY A 175 -7.92 28.16 0.13
N TYR A 176 -9.12 27.63 -0.11
CA TYR A 176 -9.63 26.40 0.50
C TYR A 176 -8.75 25.19 0.17
N GLY A 177 -8.41 24.99 -1.11
CA GLY A 177 -7.53 23.90 -1.53
C GLY A 177 -6.13 24.02 -0.93
N ALA A 178 -5.51 25.20 -1.05
CA ALA A 178 -4.16 25.45 -0.53
C ALA A 178 -4.11 25.32 1.01
N ALA A 179 -5.08 25.90 1.72
CA ALA A 179 -5.17 25.82 3.17
C ALA A 179 -5.36 24.37 3.62
N THR A 180 -6.21 23.58 2.96
CA THR A 180 -6.40 22.17 3.31
C THR A 180 -5.10 21.39 3.19
N LEU A 181 -4.30 21.61 2.14
CA LEU A 181 -3.02 20.93 1.94
C LEU A 181 -1.95 21.37 2.94
N VAL A 182 -1.77 22.69 3.12
CA VAL A 182 -0.74 23.25 4.01
C VAL A 182 -1.07 22.91 5.46
N LEU A 183 -2.31 23.15 5.88
CA LEU A 183 -2.73 22.87 7.26
C LEU A 183 -2.87 21.38 7.51
N GLY A 184 -3.28 20.57 6.53
CA GLY A 184 -3.25 19.12 6.63
C GLY A 184 -1.83 18.56 6.80
N GLY A 185 -0.86 19.09 6.04
CA GLY A 185 0.55 18.75 6.18
C GLY A 185 1.12 19.14 7.56
N ALA A 186 0.85 20.38 7.99
CA ALA A 186 1.26 20.86 9.31
C ALA A 186 0.59 20.05 10.44
N ALA A 187 -0.70 19.75 10.32
CA ALA A 187 -1.46 18.94 11.26
C ALA A 187 -0.88 17.52 11.35
N SER A 188 -0.57 16.87 10.22
CA SER A 188 0.10 15.57 10.21
C SER A 188 1.46 15.61 10.92
N TRP A 189 2.26 16.65 10.67
CA TRP A 189 3.53 16.84 11.36
C TRP A 189 3.36 17.00 12.87
N LEU A 190 2.41 17.83 13.31
CA LEU A 190 2.08 17.97 14.74
C LEU A 190 1.57 16.65 15.33
N GLY A 191 0.81 15.88 14.55
CA GLY A 191 0.39 14.53 14.89
C GLY A 191 1.59 13.63 15.16
N VAL A 192 2.56 13.59 14.25
CA VAL A 192 3.82 12.84 14.44
C VAL A 192 4.51 13.27 15.73
N LEU A 193 4.72 14.57 15.95
CA LEU A 193 5.34 15.07 17.19
C LEU A 193 4.58 14.63 18.44
N SER A 194 3.25 14.63 18.37
CA SER A 194 2.39 14.17 19.46
C SER A 194 2.55 12.66 19.70
N GLY A 195 2.63 11.85 18.65
CA GLY A 195 2.92 10.42 18.75
C GLY A 195 4.27 10.13 19.41
N ARG A 196 5.29 10.96 19.18
CA ARG A 196 6.60 10.86 19.88
C ARG A 196 6.50 11.12 21.38
N ALA A 197 5.68 12.10 21.76
CA ALA A 197 5.47 12.45 23.16
C ALA A 197 4.63 11.40 23.90
N LEU A 198 3.63 10.82 23.22
CA LEU A 198 2.73 9.81 23.79
C LEU A 198 3.43 8.45 23.99
N VAL A 199 4.35 8.10 23.10
CA VAL A 199 5.15 6.88 23.21
C VAL A 199 6.63 7.28 23.23
N PRO A 200 7.21 7.59 24.40
CA PRO A 200 8.65 7.80 24.52
C PRO A 200 9.37 6.58 23.97
N GLY A 201 10.26 6.81 23.00
CA GLY A 201 11.11 5.72 22.53
C GLY A 201 11.92 5.21 23.71
N ALA A 202 11.94 3.89 23.94
CA ALA A 202 13.02 3.32 24.71
C ALA A 202 14.30 3.69 23.95
N ASP A 203 15.09 4.60 24.52
CA ASP A 203 16.45 4.83 24.04
C ASP A 203 17.08 3.45 23.93
N ARG A 204 17.36 3.00 22.70
CA ARG A 204 18.33 1.93 22.49
C ARG A 204 19.68 2.59 22.80
N GLY A 205 19.91 2.79 24.10
CA GLY A 205 21.12 3.34 24.65
C GLY A 205 22.30 2.59 24.04
N GLY A 206 23.27 3.37 23.58
CA GLY A 206 24.41 2.88 22.83
C GLY A 206 25.06 1.66 23.47
N ALA A 207 25.21 0.61 22.69
CA ALA A 207 26.35 -0.27 22.84
C ALA A 207 27.58 0.53 22.38
N ARG A 208 28.23 1.21 23.34
CA ARG A 208 29.65 1.56 23.26
C ARG A 208 30.46 0.41 23.85
#